data_AF-A0AAW5HUB6-F1
#
_entry.id   AF-A0AAW5HUB6-F1
#
_cell.length_a   1.000
_cell.length_b   1.000
_cell.length_c   1.000
_cell.angle_alpha   90.00
_cell.angle_beta   90.00
_cell.angle_gamma   90.00
#
_symmetry.space_group_name_H-M   'P 1'
#
loop_
_entity.id
_entity.type
_entity.pdbx_description
1 polymer ?
#
loop_
_entity_poly.entity_id
_entity_poly.type
_entity_poly.pdbx_seq_one_letter_code
_entity_poly.pdbx_strand_id
1 'polypeptide(L)'
;MFAQMMIPHHQQAVEMSEMPLAKEGIPAQVVEFAQGVIDAQGPEIDRMNAMLGAWGPQPVPPREDYYTPIATICGFTGVSGQQTQICSQIR
;
A
#
# COMPACT_ATOMS: atom_id res chain seq x y z
N MET A 1 7.60 -7.97 7.30
CA MET A 1 6.36 -7.37 6.75
C MET A 1 6.36 -5.85 6.89
N PHE A 2 6.51 -5.30 8.10
CA PHE A 2 6.43 -3.84 8.36
C PHE A 2 7.25 -2.97 7.40
N ALA A 3 8.58 -3.10 7.38
CA ALA A 3 9.45 -2.22 6.59
C ALA A 3 9.18 -2.27 5.07
N GLN A 4 8.88 -3.46 4.53
CA GLN A 4 8.59 -3.63 3.10
C GLN A 4 7.28 -2.94 2.66
N MET A 5 6.33 -2.79 3.57
CA MET A 5 5.08 -2.06 3.30
C MET A 5 5.20 -0.57 3.63
N MET A 6 6.01 -0.21 4.63
CA MET A 6 6.16 1.17 5.08
C MET A 6 7.09 2.00 4.20
N ILE A 7 8.06 1.40 3.52
CA ILE A 7 8.85 2.12 2.53
C ILE A 7 7.97 2.76 1.43
N PRO A 8 7.14 2.00 0.67
CA PRO A 8 6.31 2.61 -0.37
C PRO A 8 5.22 3.54 0.19
N HIS A 9 4.69 3.27 1.39
CA HIS A 9 3.74 4.17 2.05
C HIS A 9 4.37 5.53 2.37
N HIS A 10 5.60 5.54 2.90
CA HIS A 10 6.34 6.76 3.21
C HIS A 10 6.78 7.51 1.95
N GLN A 11 7.21 6.79 0.91
CA GLN A 11 7.54 7.41 -0.38
C GLN A 11 6.36 8.18 -0.96
N GLN A 12 5.16 7.58 -0.91
CA GLN A 12 3.94 8.25 -1.35
C GLN A 12 3.64 9.49 -0.49
N ALA A 13 3.83 9.42 0.83
CA ALA A 13 3.61 10.56 1.72
C ALA A 13 4.59 11.72 1.45
N VAL A 14 5.85 11.42 1.14
CA VAL A 14 6.86 12.40 0.72
C VAL A 14 6.44 13.05 -0.60
N GLU A 15 6.12 12.26 -1.63
CA GLU A 15 5.66 12.78 -2.93
C GLU A 15 4.42 13.66 -2.78
N MET A 16 3.45 13.26 -1.94
CA MET A 16 2.27 14.06 -1.66
C MET A 16 2.58 15.38 -0.94
N SER A 17 3.62 15.39 -0.11
CA SER A 17 4.05 16.57 0.66
C SER A 17 4.87 17.55 -0.17
N GLU A 18 5.49 17.13 -1.27
CA GLU A 18 6.16 18.03 -2.22
C GLU A 18 5.18 18.91 -3.01
N MET A 19 3.96 18.43 -3.26
CA MET A 19 2.94 19.15 -4.02
C MET A 19 2.58 20.56 -3.46
N PRO A 20 2.29 20.74 -2.16
CA PRO A 20 2.03 22.07 -1.62
C PRO A 20 3.28 22.98 -1.61
N LEU A 21 4.49 22.43 -1.55
CA LEU A 21 5.73 23.22 -1.56
C LEU A 21 6.04 23.79 -2.96
N ALA A 22 5.54 23.14 -4.01
CA ALA A 22 5.69 23.58 -5.40
C ALA A 22 4.67 24.65 -5.85
N LYS A 23 3.77 25.10 -4.96
CA LYS A 23 2.67 26.02 -5.29
C LYS A 23 2.74 27.30 -4.46
N GLU A 24 2.40 28.42 -5.10
CA GLU A 24 2.21 29.69 -4.42
C GLU A 24 0.82 29.79 -3.76
N GLY A 25 0.69 30.64 -2.74
CA GLY A 25 -0.60 30.92 -2.08
C GLY A 25 -1.09 29.83 -1.12
N ILE A 26 -0.27 28.84 -0.81
CA ILE A 26 -0.59 27.81 0.18
C ILE A 26 -0.43 28.39 1.60
N PRO A 27 -1.36 28.12 2.55
CA PRO A 27 -1.22 28.56 3.92
C PRO A 27 0.08 28.06 4.55
N ALA A 28 0.78 28.94 5.30
CA ALA A 28 2.07 28.63 5.90
C ALA A 28 2.05 27.37 6.78
N GLN A 29 0.95 27.13 7.51
CA GLN A 29 0.79 25.92 8.33
C GLN A 29 0.78 24.62 7.50
N VAL A 30 0.28 24.66 6.27
CA VAL A 30 0.26 23.50 5.36
C VAL A 30 1.66 23.24 4.80
N VAL A 31 2.38 24.31 4.45
CA VAL A 31 3.78 24.24 4.02
C VAL A 31 4.66 23.65 5.13
N GLU A 32 4.51 24.17 6.35
CA GLU A 32 5.25 23.68 7.52
C GLU A 32 4.94 22.22 7.84
N PHE A 33 3.66 21.83 7.80
CA PHE A 33 3.27 20.44 7.97
C PHE A 33 3.89 19.53 6.89
N ALA A 34 3.81 19.94 5.62
CA ALA A 34 4.35 19.18 4.50
C ALA A 34 5.88 19.00 4.62
N GLN A 35 6.60 20.06 4.98
CA GLN A 35 8.03 19.98 5.24
C GLN A 35 8.32 19.03 6.41
N GLY A 36 7.57 19.11 7.50
CA GLY A 36 7.70 18.21 8.64
C GLY A 36 7.47 16.73 8.30
N VAL A 37 6.53 16.43 7.38
CA VAL A 37 6.31 15.06 6.88
C VAL A 37 7.53 14.56 6.11
N ILE A 38 8.10 15.38 5.22
CA ILE A 38 9.30 15.03 4.44
C ILE A 38 10.49 14.78 5.38
N ASP A 39 10.72 15.69 6.32
CA ASP A 39 11.85 15.64 7.25
C ASP A 39 11.77 14.43 8.20
N ALA A 40 10.56 13.99 8.55
CA ALA A 40 10.35 12.81 9.37
C ALA A 40 10.43 11.50 8.56
N GLN A 41 9.70 11.42 7.45
CA GLN A 41 9.51 10.14 6.75
C GLN A 41 10.66 9.80 5.78
N GLY A 42 11.37 10.80 5.25
CA GLY A 42 12.57 10.58 4.42
C GLY A 42 13.63 9.74 5.13
N PRO A 43 14.11 10.16 6.32
CA PRO A 43 15.09 9.37 7.09
C PRO A 43 14.58 8.00 7.55
N GLU A 44 13.27 7.85 7.77
CA GLU A 44 12.66 6.55 8.12
C GLU A 44 12.73 5.55 6.97
N ILE A 45 12.61 5.99 5.72
CA ILE A 45 12.83 5.15 4.52
C ILE A 45 14.24 4.58 4.54
N ASP A 46 15.26 5.42 4.76
CA ASP A 46 16.65 4.99 4.81
C ASP A 46 16.90 3.98 5.94
N ARG A 47 16.33 4.24 7.12
CA ARG A 47 16.43 3.35 8.28
C ARG A 47 15.79 1.99 7.99
N MET A 48 14.63 1.96 7.33
CA MET A 48 13.95 0.73 6.94
C MET A 48 14.71 -0.04 5.86
N ASN A 49 15.28 0.65 4.87
CA ASN A 49 16.16 0.04 3.87
C ASN A 49 17.39 -0.61 4.52
N ALA A 50 18.02 0.08 5.48
CA ALA A 50 19.14 -0.46 6.24
C ALA A 50 18.75 -1.72 7.04
N MET A 51 17.57 -1.72 7.68
CA MET A 51 17.04 -2.89 8.39
C MET A 51 16.81 -4.08 7.45
N LEU A 52 16.26 -3.85 6.25
CA LEU A 52 16.05 -4.92 5.27
C LEU A 52 17.36 -5.46 4.70
N GLY A 53 18.36 -4.60 4.50
CA GLY A 53 19.71 -5.02 4.12
C GLY A 53 20.40 -5.86 5.20
N ALA A 54 20.22 -5.51 6.47
CA ALA A 54 20.84 -6.21 7.59
C ALA A 54 20.15 -7.55 7.92
N TRP A 55 18.83 -7.63 7.81
CA TRP A 55 18.05 -8.78 8.29
C TRP A 55 17.47 -9.66 7.18
N GLY A 56 17.60 -9.21 5.93
CA GLY A 56 16.93 -9.80 4.78
C GLY A 56 15.43 -9.46 4.72
N PRO A 57 14.84 -9.44 3.51
CA PRO A 57 13.41 -9.23 3.38
C PRO A 57 12.65 -10.42 3.98
N GLN A 58 11.84 -10.14 5.00
CA GLN A 58 10.85 -11.09 5.52
C GLN A 58 9.87 -11.48 4.40
N PRO A 59 9.58 -12.77 4.18
CA PRO A 59 8.61 -13.20 3.16
C PRO A 59 7.30 -12.44 3.33
N VAL A 60 6.84 -11.79 2.27
CA VAL A 60 5.45 -11.36 2.17
C VAL A 60 4.68 -12.62 1.77
N PRO A 61 3.87 -13.23 2.65
CA PRO A 61 2.99 -14.28 2.18
C PRO A 61 2.16 -13.70 1.02
N PRO A 62 1.96 -14.45 -0.08
CA PRO A 62 1.00 -14.05 -1.09
C PRO A 62 -0.31 -13.69 -0.40
N ARG A 63 -0.98 -12.60 -0.82
CA ARG A 63 -2.34 -12.30 -0.36
C ARG A 63 -3.29 -13.37 -0.89
N GLU A 64 -3.31 -14.53 -0.25
CA GLU A 64 -4.29 -15.62 -0.44
C GLU A 64 -5.49 -15.45 0.50
N ASP A 65 -5.36 -14.61 1.52
CA ASP A 65 -6.29 -14.46 2.65
C ASP A 65 -7.40 -13.42 2.41
N TYR A 66 -7.34 -12.64 1.32
CA TYR A 66 -8.36 -11.63 0.98
C TYR A 66 -9.28 -12.04 -0.19
N TYR A 67 -9.17 -13.28 -0.66
CA TYR A 67 -10.01 -13.82 -1.74
C TYR A 67 -10.35 -15.29 -1.50
N THR A 68 -10.88 -15.65 -0.33
CA THR A 68 -11.84 -16.78 -0.29
C THR A 68 -13.13 -16.25 -0.91
N PRO A 69 -13.44 -16.62 -2.16
CA PRO A 69 -14.58 -16.05 -2.87
C PRO A 69 -15.87 -16.45 -2.16
N ILE A 70 -16.97 -15.73 -2.42
CA ILE A 70 -18.35 -16.07 -2.02
C ILE A 70 -18.68 -17.58 -2.10
N ALA A 71 -17.97 -18.34 -2.93
CA ALA A 71 -18.00 -19.81 -2.99
C ALA A 71 -17.89 -20.52 -1.63
N THR A 72 -17.09 -20.02 -0.67
CA THR A 72 -16.96 -20.65 0.67
C THR A 72 -18.22 -20.44 1.52
N ILE A 73 -18.90 -19.30 1.39
CA ILE A 73 -20.16 -19.02 2.09
C ILE A 73 -21.32 -19.87 1.52
N CYS A 74 -21.29 -20.17 0.23
CA CYS A 74 -22.29 -21.02 -0.43
C CYS A 74 -21.95 -22.52 -0.50
N GLY A 75 -20.86 -22.97 0.15
CA GLY A 75 -20.55 -24.40 0.25
C GLY A 75 -20.03 -25.07 -1.03
N PHE A 76 -19.55 -24.30 -2.02
CA PHE A 76 -18.90 -24.90 -3.20
C PHE A 76 -17.44 -25.22 -2.88
N THR A 77 -17.19 -26.48 -2.54
CA THR A 77 -15.84 -27.05 -2.53
C THR A 77 -15.53 -27.64 -3.90
N GLY A 78 -14.57 -27.04 -4.61
CA GLY A 78 -14.04 -27.53 -5.88
C GLY A 78 -14.54 -26.76 -7.10
N VAL A 79 -13.70 -25.88 -7.66
CA VAL A 79 -13.93 -25.30 -8.98
C VAL A 79 -13.31 -26.23 -10.02
N SER A 80 -14.09 -27.19 -10.52
CA SER A 80 -13.81 -27.79 -11.83
C SER A 80 -14.54 -26.98 -12.91
N GLY A 81 -13.77 -26.28 -13.73
CA GLY A 81 -14.04 -26.00 -15.15
C GLY A 81 -15.28 -25.22 -15.60
N GLN A 82 -16.24 -24.82 -14.77
CA GLN A 82 -17.53 -24.34 -15.29
C GLN A 82 -18.14 -23.11 -14.59
N GLN A 83 -17.34 -22.09 -14.25
CA GLN A 83 -17.85 -20.82 -13.73
C GLN A 83 -17.66 -19.65 -14.71
N THR A 84 -18.08 -19.80 -15.97
CA THR A 84 -18.16 -18.70 -16.94
C THR A 84 -19.59 -18.42 -17.40
N GLN A 85 -20.59 -18.57 -16.51
CA GLN A 85 -21.99 -18.31 -16.86
C GLN A 85 -22.77 -17.39 -15.90
N ILE A 86 -22.10 -16.69 -14.97
CA ILE A 86 -22.79 -15.72 -14.09
C ILE A 86 -22.78 -14.28 -14.64
N CYS A 87 -22.10 -14.00 -15.75
CA CYS A 87 -22.03 -12.64 -16.34
C CYS A 87 -22.97 -12.40 -17.54
N SER A 88 -24.04 -13.18 -17.75
CA SER A 88 -24.97 -12.95 -18.89
C SER A 88 -26.42 -12.62 -18.51
N GLN A 89 -26.73 -12.32 -17.24
CA GLN A 89 -28.13 -12.07 -16.81
C GLN A 89 -28.29 -10.83 -15.91
N ILE A 90 -27.51 -9.78 -16.16
CA ILE A 90 -27.88 -8.44 -15.70
C ILE A 90 -27.88 -7.53 -16.94
N ARG A 91 -28.98 -7.66 -17.68
CA ARG A 91 -29.60 -6.56 -18.39
C ARG A 91 -30.68 -5.98 -17.48
#